data_AF-A0A239D1I8-F1
#
_entry.id   AF-A0A239D1I8-F1
#
_cell.length_a   1.000
_cell.length_b   1.000
_cell.length_c   1.000
_cell.angle_alpha   90.00
_cell.angle_beta   90.00
_cell.angle_gamma   90.00
#
_symmetry.space_group_name_H-M   'P 1'
#
loop_
_entity.id
_entity.type
_entity.pdbx_description
1 polymer ?
#
loop_
_entity_poly.entity_id
_entity_poly.type
_entity_poly.pdbx_seq_one_letter_code
_entity_poly.pdbx_strand_id
1 'polypeptide(L)' 'MSERRACRVIDTDRKGVRYRSTRDVDAELREKLRELANQRRWFGCRRLHFLLRREGIMINRKKTQRLYQ' A
#
# COMPACT_ATOMS: atom_id res chain seq x y z
N MET A 1 -28.36 14.11 -7.28
CA MET A 1 -28.65 12.74 -6.78
C MET A 1 -27.67 12.41 -5.67
N SER A 2 -28.11 11.93 -4.51
CA SER A 2 -27.22 11.59 -3.38
C SER A 2 -26.64 10.18 -3.54
N GLU A 3 -25.38 9.98 -3.13
CA GLU A 3 -24.69 8.67 -3.08
C GLU A 3 -25.57 7.58 -2.43
N ARG A 4 -26.35 7.94 -1.39
CA ARG A 4 -27.29 7.01 -0.72
C ARG A 4 -28.43 6.54 -1.62
N ARG A 5 -28.99 7.44 -2.43
CA ARG A 5 -30.06 7.10 -3.38
C ARG A 5 -29.49 6.24 -4.52
N ALA A 6 -28.30 6.59 -5.03
CA ALA A 6 -27.62 5.81 -6.05
C ALA A 6 -27.35 4.37 -5.59
N CYS A 7 -26.75 4.17 -4.40
CA CYS A 7 -26.44 2.85 -3.86
C CYS A 7 -27.68 1.98 -3.61
N ARG A 8 -28.83 2.57 -3.21
CA ARG A 8 -30.11 1.85 -3.07
C ARG A 8 -30.69 1.40 -4.42
N VAL A 9 -30.52 2.20 -5.47
CA VAL A 9 -31.04 1.89 -6.80
C VAL A 9 -30.28 0.74 -7.46
N ILE A 10 -28.97 0.66 -7.21
CA ILE A 10 -28.08 -0.37 -7.78
C ILE A 10 -27.79 -1.54 -6.81
N ASP A 11 -28.54 -1.61 -5.71
CA ASP A 11 -28.43 -2.63 -4.63
C ASP A 11 -26.99 -2.97 -4.23
N THR A 12 -26.16 -1.94 -4.06
CA THR A 12 -24.73 -2.09 -3.72
C THR A 12 -24.42 -1.46 -2.38
N ASP A 13 -23.60 -2.13 -1.58
CA ASP A 13 -23.16 -1.58 -0.30
C ASP A 13 -22.24 -0.35 -0.48
N ARG A 14 -22.48 0.65 0.36
CA ARG A 14 -21.74 1.92 0.34
C ARG A 14 -20.25 1.74 0.65
N LYS A 15 -19.85 0.72 1.41
CA LYS A 15 -18.42 0.46 1.67
C LYS A 15 -17.71 -0.02 0.40
N GLY A 16 -18.38 -0.81 -0.43
CA GLY A 16 -17.86 -1.25 -1.73
C GLY A 16 -17.68 -0.07 -2.68
N VAL A 17 -18.68 0.81 -2.77
CA VAL A 17 -18.60 2.02 -3.62
C VAL A 17 -17.51 2.99 -3.16
N ARG A 18 -17.25 3.07 -1.85
CA ARG A 18 -16.18 3.90 -1.27
C ARG A 18 -14.80 3.23 -1.28
N TYR A 19 -14.75 1.93 -1.53
CA TYR A 19 -13.49 1.19 -1.52
C TYR A 19 -12.64 1.65 -2.71
N ARG A 20 -11.51 2.27 -2.41
CA ARG A 20 -10.47 2.56 -3.41
C ARG A 20 -9.34 1.56 -3.23
N SER A 21 -9.07 0.78 -4.27
CA SER A 21 -7.92 -0.11 -4.29
C SER A 21 -6.64 0.70 -4.14
N THR A 22 -5.82 0.39 -3.14
CA THR A 22 -4.56 1.10 -2.86
C THR A 22 -3.38 0.55 -3.67
N ARG A 23 -3.65 -0.24 -4.73
CA ARG A 23 -2.63 -0.94 -5.52
C ARG A 23 -1.66 0.02 -6.21
N ASP A 24 -2.10 1.19 -6.63
CA ASP A 24 -1.24 2.18 -7.29
C ASP A 24 -0.17 2.73 -6.33
N VAL A 25 -0.56 3.01 -5.08
CA VAL A 25 0.38 3.43 -4.02
C VAL A 25 1.39 2.33 -3.69
N ASP A 26 1.00 1.05 -3.87
CA ASP A 26 1.88 -0.08 -3.64
C ASP A 26 2.94 -0.25 -4.74
N ALA A 27 2.71 0.29 -5.95
CA ALA A 27 3.66 0.25 -7.05
C ALA A 27 4.89 1.13 -6.77
N GLU A 28 4.67 2.39 -6.38
CA GLU A 28 5.75 3.30 -5.96
C GLU A 28 6.55 2.74 -4.78
N LEU A 29 5.84 2.11 -3.84
CA LEU A 29 6.43 1.47 -2.67
C LEU A 29 7.31 0.26 -3.03
N ARG A 30 6.93 -0.50 -4.06
CA ARG A 30 7.74 -1.60 -4.60
C ARG A 30 9.00 -1.09 -5.28
N GLU A 31 8.93 -0.02 -6.06
CA GLU A 31 10.11 0.58 -6.69
C GLU A 31 11.10 1.06 -5.64
N LYS A 32 10.66 1.82 -4.64
CA LYS A 32 11.52 2.26 -3.53
C LYS A 32 12.14 1.09 -2.77
N LEU A 33 11.37 0.02 -2.51
CA LEU A 33 11.90 -1.19 -1.89
C LEU A 33 13.00 -1.82 -2.73
N ARG A 34 12.84 -1.83 -4.06
CA ARG A 34 13.81 -2.39 -5.00
C ARG A 34 15.07 -1.52 -5.08
N GLU A 35 14.93 -0.21 -5.10
CA GLU A 35 16.05 0.74 -5.03
C GLU A 35 16.85 0.56 -3.74
N LEU A 36 16.18 0.53 -2.58
CA LEU A 36 16.84 0.32 -1.28
C LEU A 36 17.52 -1.06 -1.18
N ALA A 37 16.92 -2.09 -1.77
CA ALA A 37 17.53 -3.42 -1.86
C ALA A 37 18.76 -3.44 -2.80
N ASN A 38 18.70 -2.69 -3.91
CA ASN A 38 19.82 -2.56 -4.85
C ASN A 38 20.98 -1.74 -4.29
N GLN A 39 20.71 -0.73 -3.47
CA GLN A 39 21.75 0.08 -2.83
C GLN A 39 22.66 -0.75 -1.91
N ARG A 40 22.13 -1.79 -1.24
CA ARG A 40 22.93 -2.69 -0.39
C ARG A 40 22.41 -4.13 -0.44
N ARG A 41 23.20 -5.02 -1.03
CA ARG A 41 22.92 -6.44 -1.32
C ARG A 41 22.42 -7.31 -0.14
N TRP A 42 22.51 -6.85 1.12
CA TRP A 42 22.21 -7.66 2.32
C TRP A 42 21.14 -7.08 3.25
N PHE A 43 20.30 -6.13 2.79
CA PHE A 43 19.18 -5.72 3.62
C PHE A 43 18.04 -6.73 3.64
N GLY A 44 17.84 -7.36 4.80
CA GLY A 44 16.63 -8.12 5.09
C GLY A 44 15.41 -7.23 5.34
N CYS A 45 14.21 -7.82 5.34
CA CYS A 45 12.92 -7.10 5.42
C CYS A 45 12.79 -6.17 6.64
N ARG A 46 13.42 -6.51 7.78
CA ARG A 46 13.44 -5.63 8.97
C ARG A 46 14.16 -4.30 8.69
N ARG A 47 15.26 -4.33 7.94
CA ARG A 47 16.07 -3.13 7.69
C ARG A 47 15.45 -2.26 6.61
N LEU A 48 14.87 -2.86 5.57
CA LEU A 48 14.04 -2.16 4.58
C LEU A 48 12.88 -1.42 5.25
N HIS A 49 12.18 -2.06 6.19
CA HIS A 49 11.09 -1.42 6.93
C HIS A 49 11.56 -0.21 7.75
N PHE A 50 12.73 -0.29 8.39
CA PHE A 50 13.30 0.83 9.12
C PHE A 50 13.69 2.00 8.20
N LEU A 51 14.27 1.72 7.03
CA LEU A 51 14.63 2.73 6.05
C LEU A 51 13.41 3.46 5.49
N LEU A 52 12.36 2.71 5.16
CA LEU A 52 11.08 3.30 4.73
C LEU A 52 10.49 4.22 5.80
N ARG A 53 10.60 3.86 7.09
CA ARG A 53 10.18 4.75 8.19
C ARG A 53 11.04 6.01 8.29
N ARG A 54 12.35 5.94 8.03
CA ARG A 54 13.22 7.13 7.98
C ARG A 54 12.87 8.07 6.84
N GLU A 55 12.37 7.55 5.72
CA GLU A 55 11.87 8.34 4.59
C GLU A 55 10.44 8.88 4.81
N GLY A 56 9.85 8.67 6.00
CA GLY A 56 8.50 9.12 6.33
C GLY A 56 7.38 8.18 5.88
N ILE A 57 7.71 7.02 5.30
CA ILE A 57 6.72 6.04 4.85
C ILE A 57 6.32 5.13 6.01
N MET A 58 5.22 5.49 6.67
CA MET A 58 4.64 4.71 7.77
C MET A 58 3.75 3.57 7.26
N ILE A 59 4.36 2.49 6.79
CA ILE A 59 3.67 1.25 6.42
C ILE A 59 3.76 0.20 7.54
N ASN A 60 2.83 -0.75 7.58
CA ASN A 60 2.94 -1.90 8.48
C ASN A 60 4.09 -2.83 8.03
N ARG A 61 4.89 -3.34 8.98
CA ARG A 61 5.93 -4.36 8.71
C ARG A 61 5.39 -5.55 7.93
N LYS A 62 4.16 -6.01 8.21
CA LYS A 62 3.53 -7.11 7.45
C LYS A 62 3.34 -6.74 5.98
N LYS A 63 2.99 -5.48 5.70
CA LYS A 63 2.83 -4.97 4.34
C LYS A 63 4.18 -4.89 3.63
N THR A 64 5.23 -4.38 4.30
CA THR A 64 6.60 -4.38 3.76
C THR A 64 7.06 -5.78 3.36
N GLN A 65 6.81 -6.77 4.23
CA GLN A 65 7.20 -8.16 3.97
C GLN A 65 6.43 -8.76 2.79
N ARG A 66 5.12 -8.50 2.66
CA ARG A 66 4.30 -8.93 1.52
C ARG A 66 4.67 -8.27 0.20
N LEU A 67 5.18 -7.04 0.24
CA LEU A 67 5.59 -6.31 -0.97
C LEU A 67 6.99 -6.70 -1.44
N TYR A 68 7.82 -7.25 -0.54
CA TYR A 68 9.18 -7.70 -0.84
C TYR A 68 9.28 -9.18 -1.25
N GLN A 69 8.33 -10.02 -0.82
CA GLN A 69 8.12 -11.36 -1.40
C GLN A 69 7.67 -11.24 -2.87
#